data_AF-A0A2I5T4C6-F1
#
_entry.id   AF-A0A2I5T4C6-F1
#
_cell.length_a   1.000
_cell.length_b   1.000
_cell.length_c   1.000
_cell.angle_alpha   90.00
_cell.angle_beta   90.00
_cell.angle_gamma   90.00
#
_symmetry.space_group_name_H-M   'P 1'
#
loop_
_entity.id
_entity.type
_entity.pdbx_description
1 polymer ?
#
loop_
_entity_poly.entity_id
_entity_poly.type
_entity_poly.pdbx_seq_one_letter_code
_entity_poly.pdbx_strand_id
1 'polypeptide(L)'
;MMGNERHGLVGVIGEDLLRNGKLPLLLLIAVLVSALLVVTTTHRTRLLTAQREQLLLERDALDIEWRNLILEENVLGDHSRIEQIATEKLHMEHVDPSQENIVVKQ
;
A
#
# COMPACT_ATOMS: atom_id res chain seq x y z
N MET A 1 19.57 -63.52 52.89
CA MET A 1 19.73 -62.15 53.42
C MET A 1 19.82 -61.20 52.24
N MET A 2 18.81 -60.34 52.13
CA MET A 2 18.63 -59.12 51.32
C MET A 2 19.39 -58.98 49.99
N GLY A 3 18.62 -59.09 48.90
CA GLY A 3 19.03 -58.75 47.54
C GLY A 3 19.31 -57.25 47.40
N ASN A 4 20.49 -56.94 46.88
CA ASN A 4 20.98 -55.61 46.66
C ASN A 4 20.48 -55.09 45.30
N GLU A 5 19.20 -54.72 45.25
CA GLU A 5 18.62 -54.01 44.11
C GLU A 5 19.02 -52.53 44.16
N ARG A 6 20.28 -52.27 43.81
CA ARG A 6 20.71 -50.92 43.41
C ARG A 6 20.23 -50.64 41.99
N HIS A 7 18.91 -50.67 41.77
CA HIS A 7 18.34 -50.01 40.60
C HIS A 7 18.59 -48.52 40.79
N GLY A 8 19.69 -48.04 40.22
CA GLY A 8 20.11 -46.66 40.34
C GLY A 8 18.99 -45.76 39.84
N LEU A 9 18.48 -44.90 40.73
CA LEU A 9 17.46 -43.88 40.43
C LEU A 9 17.82 -43.08 39.17
N VAL A 10 19.12 -42.89 38.93
CA VAL A 10 19.67 -42.24 37.73
C VAL A 10 19.32 -43.01 36.44
N GLY A 11 19.33 -44.33 36.45
CA GLY A 11 18.96 -45.17 35.30
C GLY A 11 17.47 -45.09 35.00
N VAL A 12 16.62 -45.09 36.03
CA VAL A 12 15.16 -44.96 35.90
C VAL A 12 14.77 -43.56 35.42
N ILE A 13 15.40 -42.50 35.94
CA ILE A 13 15.17 -41.12 35.47
C ILE A 13 15.68 -40.94 34.04
N GLY A 14 16.81 -41.55 33.69
CA GLY A 14 17.32 -41.57 32.32
C GLY A 14 16.36 -42.27 31.35
N GLU A 15 15.81 -43.41 31.75
CA GLU A 15 14.84 -44.17 30.97
C GLU A 15 13.48 -43.44 30.86
N ASP A 16 12.98 -42.82 31.94
CA ASP A 16 11.78 -41.98 31.89
C ASP A 16 11.98 -40.71 31.07
N LEU A 17 13.19 -40.12 31.10
CA LEU A 17 13.55 -38.98 30.26
C LEU A 17 13.68 -39.39 28.79
N LEU A 18 14.15 -40.60 28.48
CA LEU A 18 14.17 -41.15 27.11
C LEU A 18 12.77 -41.54 26.63
N ARG A 19 11.93 -42.07 27.51
CA ARG A 19 10.56 -42.51 27.22
C ARG A 19 9.61 -41.33 27.06
N ASN A 20 9.71 -40.31 27.93
CA ASN A 20 8.98 -39.05 27.83
C ASN A 20 9.67 -38.04 26.89
N GLY A 21 10.96 -38.21 26.59
CA GLY A 21 11.78 -37.31 25.75
C GLY A 21 11.29 -37.15 24.32
N LYS A 22 10.43 -38.06 23.86
CA LYS A 22 9.70 -37.93 22.59
C LYS A 22 8.84 -36.67 22.56
N LEU A 23 8.19 -36.31 23.68
CA LEU A 23 7.32 -35.15 23.79
C LEU A 23 8.09 -33.81 23.71
N PRO A 24 9.15 -33.55 24.50
CA PRO A 24 9.95 -32.33 24.36
C PRO A 24 10.70 -32.29 23.03
N LEU A 25 11.13 -33.43 22.46
CA LEU A 25 11.74 -33.45 21.12
C LEU A 25 10.72 -33.02 20.04
N LEU A 26 9.48 -33.51 20.12
CA LEU A 26 8.41 -33.13 19.20
C LEU A 26 8.04 -31.65 19.35
N LEU A 27 7.95 -31.15 20.59
CA LEU A 27 7.74 -29.73 20.86
C LEU A 27 8.89 -28.86 20.32
N LEU A 28 10.14 -29.31 20.47
CA LEU A 28 11.30 -28.61 19.92
C LEU A 28 11.24 -28.52 18.39
N ILE A 29 10.89 -29.63 17.72
CA ILE A 29 10.66 -29.63 16.27
C ILE A 29 9.52 -28.68 15.90
N ALA A 30 8.40 -28.71 16.63
CA ALA A 30 7.26 -27.83 16.38
C ALA A 30 7.63 -26.35 16.51
N VAL A 31 8.43 -25.98 17.50
CA VAL A 31 8.94 -24.61 17.68
C VAL A 31 9.87 -24.21 16.54
N LEU A 32 10.77 -25.10 16.09
CA LEU A 32 11.65 -24.83 14.95
C LEU A 32 10.85 -24.61 13.66
N VAL A 33 9.85 -25.46 13.39
CA VAL A 33 8.96 -25.31 12.24
C VAL A 33 8.18 -24.00 12.31
N SER A 34 7.64 -23.66 13.48
CA SER A 34 6.94 -22.39 13.72
C SER A 34 7.85 -21.20 13.45
N ALA A 35 9.09 -21.21 13.95
CA ALA A 35 10.07 -20.15 13.71
C ALA A 35 10.37 -19.95 12.22
N LEU A 36 10.61 -21.03 11.48
CA LEU A 36 10.82 -20.97 10.02
C LEU A 36 9.58 -20.45 9.28
N LEU A 37 8.39 -20.86 9.71
CA LEU A 37 7.12 -20.44 9.11
C LEU A 37 6.85 -18.95 9.34
N VAL A 38 7.16 -18.42 10.52
CA VAL A 38 7.10 -16.99 10.82
C VAL A 38 8.09 -16.22 9.94
N VAL A 39 9.36 -16.63 9.89
CA VAL A 39 10.39 -15.94 9.08
C VAL A 39 10.02 -15.93 7.60
N THR A 40 9.56 -17.05 7.05
CA THR A 40 9.14 -17.14 5.65
C THR A 40 7.90 -16.31 5.36
N THR A 41 6.92 -16.28 6.28
CA THR A 41 5.75 -15.42 6.18
C THR A 41 6.17 -13.95 6.18
N THR A 42 7.02 -13.52 7.11
CA THR A 42 7.52 -12.14 7.13
C THR A 42 8.25 -11.76 5.85
N HIS A 43 9.09 -12.65 5.30
CA HIS A 43 9.80 -12.40 4.06
C HIS A 43 8.83 -12.27 2.86
N ARG A 44 7.83 -13.15 2.78
CA ARG A 44 6.79 -13.07 1.74
C ARG A 44 5.95 -11.80 1.87
N THR A 45 5.58 -11.42 3.09
CA THR A 45 4.84 -10.18 3.35
C THR A 45 5.62 -8.97 2.88
N ARG A 46 6.93 -8.88 3.18
CA ARG A 46 7.77 -7.76 2.72
C ARG A 46 7.82 -7.65 1.20
N LEU A 47 7.93 -8.77 0.49
CA LEU A 47 7.95 -8.78 -0.98
C LEU A 47 6.60 -8.35 -1.57
N LEU A 48 5.50 -8.86 -1.04
CA LEU A 48 4.15 -8.52 -1.49
C LEU A 48 3.81 -7.05 -1.19
N THR A 49 4.23 -6.53 -0.04
CA THR A 49 4.06 -5.11 0.31
C THR A 49 4.83 -4.21 -0.66
N ALA A 50 6.07 -4.56 -1.02
CA ALA A 50 6.86 -3.77 -1.97
C ALA A 50 6.21 -3.71 -3.36
N GLN A 51 5.69 -4.83 -3.86
CA GLN A 51 4.97 -4.85 -5.15
C GLN A 51 3.69 -4.01 -5.10
N ARG A 52 2.93 -4.10 -3.99
CA ARG A 52 1.73 -3.28 -3.80
C ARG A 52 2.07 -1.79 -3.78
N GLU A 53 3.13 -1.40 -3.07
CA GLU A 53 3.59 -0.01 -3.02
C GLU A 53 3.97 0.51 -4.40
N GLN A 54 4.66 -0.29 -5.22
CA GLN A 54 5.03 0.11 -6.58
C GLN A 54 3.81 0.38 -7.47
N LEU A 55 2.80 -0.49 -7.43
CA LEU A 55 1.55 -0.30 -8.18
C LEU A 55 0.77 0.93 -7.71
N LEU A 56 0.80 1.23 -6.40
CA LEU A 56 0.16 2.43 -5.86
C LEU A 56 0.86 3.70 -6.37
N LEU A 57 2.19 3.71 -6.39
CA LEU A 57 2.96 4.84 -6.91
C LEU A 57 2.66 5.10 -8.40
N GLU A 58 2.56 4.05 -9.21
CA GLU A 58 2.20 4.16 -10.63
C GLU A 58 0.78 4.73 -10.79
N ARG A 59 -0.18 4.23 -10.01
CA ARG A 59 -1.56 4.75 -10.01
C ARG A 59 -1.61 6.22 -9.60
N ASP A 60 -0.83 6.62 -8.61
CA ASP A 60 -0.80 8.01 -8.13
C ASP A 60 -0.16 8.93 -9.18
N ALA A 61 0.87 8.48 -9.88
CA ALA A 61 1.47 9.23 -10.99
C ALA A 61 0.46 9.48 -12.12
N LEU A 62 -0.29 8.44 -12.52
CA LEU A 62 -1.35 8.57 -13.53
C LEU A 62 -2.48 9.50 -13.09
N ASP A 63 -2.85 9.49 -11.81
CA ASP A 63 -3.89 10.38 -11.26
C ASP A 63 -3.48 11.87 -11.35
N ILE A 64 -2.19 12.14 -11.10
CA ILE A 64 -1.63 13.48 -11.24
C ILE A 64 -1.65 13.92 -12.70
N GLU A 65 -1.22 13.05 -13.62
CA GLU A 65 -1.21 13.34 -15.05
C GLU A 65 -2.63 13.59 -15.58
N TRP A 66 -3.58 12.74 -15.20
CA TRP A 66 -5.00 12.90 -15.53
C TRP A 66 -5.57 14.23 -15.04
N ARG A 67 -5.27 14.62 -13.80
CA ARG A 67 -5.66 15.93 -13.26
C ARG A 67 -5.06 17.09 -14.04
N ASN A 68 -3.80 16.98 -14.45
CA ASN A 68 -3.15 18.01 -15.24
C ASN A 68 -3.80 18.16 -16.62
N LEU A 69 -4.08 17.04 -17.29
CA LEU A 69 -4.80 17.01 -18.57
C LEU A 69 -6.19 17.66 -18.46
N ILE A 70 -6.94 17.38 -17.39
CA ILE A 70 -8.23 18.04 -17.15
C ILE A 70 -8.05 19.55 -16.99
N LEU A 71 -7.04 20.00 -16.25
CA LEU A 71 -6.78 21.43 -16.07
C LEU A 71 -6.42 22.10 -17.40
N GLU A 72 -5.60 21.44 -18.23
CA GLU A 72 -5.26 21.89 -19.57
C GLU A 72 -6.51 21.99 -20.47
N GLU A 73 -7.35 20.96 -20.51
CA GLU A 73 -8.60 20.96 -21.27
C GLU A 73 -9.57 22.05 -20.81
N ASN A 74 -9.71 22.29 -19.50
CA ASN A 74 -10.55 23.36 -18.98
C ASN A 74 -10.02 24.75 -19.38
N VAL A 75 -8.71 24.97 -19.34
CA VAL A 75 -8.10 26.24 -19.77
C VAL A 75 -8.31 26.48 -21.27
N LEU A 76 -8.16 25.43 -22.10
CA LEU A 76 -8.41 25.49 -23.54
C LEU A 76 -9.90 25.65 -23.87
N GLY A 77 -10.78 25.01 -23.10
CA GLY A 77 -12.24 24.99 -23.31
C GLY A 77 -12.96 26.27 -22.89
N ASP A 78 -12.56 26.88 -21.77
CA ASP A 78 -13.24 28.08 -21.23
C ASP A 78 -12.86 29.36 -21.98
N HIS A 79 -11.58 29.55 -22.30
CA HIS A 79 -11.14 30.82 -22.90
C HIS A 79 -11.45 30.89 -24.40
N SER A 80 -11.15 29.83 -25.16
CA SER A 80 -11.32 29.88 -26.63
C SER A 80 -12.79 29.89 -27.04
N ARG A 81 -13.67 29.18 -26.32
CA ARG A 81 -15.05 28.99 -26.76
C ARG A 81 -15.94 30.19 -26.45
N ILE A 82 -15.72 30.87 -25.34
CA ILE A 82 -16.50 32.07 -24.98
C ILE A 82 -16.07 33.25 -25.86
N GLU A 83 -14.75 33.43 -26.06
CA GLU A 83 -14.20 34.51 -26.87
C GLU A 83 -14.56 34.34 -28.35
N GLN A 84 -14.43 33.13 -28.90
CA GLN A 84 -14.82 32.85 -30.29
C GLN A 84 -16.33 33.05 -30.52
N ILE A 85 -17.20 32.63 -29.58
CA ILE A 85 -18.64 32.87 -29.71
C ILE A 85 -18.97 34.38 -29.63
N ALA A 86 -18.29 35.14 -28.77
CA ALA A 86 -18.49 36.58 -28.63
C ALA A 86 -17.99 37.37 -29.86
N THR A 87 -16.85 37.01 -30.43
CA THR A 87 -16.32 37.68 -31.62
C THR A 87 -17.07 37.26 -32.89
N GLU A 88 -17.37 35.96 -33.06
CA GLU A 88 -17.88 35.41 -34.33
C GLU A 88 -19.41 35.49 -34.46
N LYS A 89 -20.17 35.32 -33.36
CA LYS A 89 -21.65 35.46 -33.40
C LYS A 89 -22.17 36.82 -32.99
N LEU A 90 -21.45 37.55 -32.14
CA LEU A 90 -21.89 38.84 -31.60
C LEU A 90 -21.15 40.03 -32.22
N HIS A 91 -20.19 39.81 -33.14
CA HIS A 91 -19.38 40.87 -33.76
C HIS A 91 -18.78 41.86 -32.75
N MET A 92 -18.43 41.38 -31.54
CA MET A 92 -17.82 42.23 -30.53
C MET A 92 -16.36 42.51 -30.92
N GLU A 93 -16.14 43.71 -31.44
CA GLU A 93 -14.82 44.31 -31.63
C GLU A 93 -14.45 45.12 -30.37
N HIS A 94 -13.17 45.11 -29.98
CA HIS A 94 -12.69 45.88 -28.84
C HIS A 94 -12.80 47.37 -29.16
N VAL A 95 -13.81 48.04 -28.60
CA VAL A 95 -14.07 49.46 -28.88
C VAL A 95 -13.00 50.31 -28.19
N ASP A 96 -12.37 51.18 -28.97
CA ASP A 96 -11.38 52.15 -28.53
C ASP A 96 -11.95 53.03 -27.38
N PRO A 97 -11.15 53.41 -26.36
CA PRO A 97 -11.60 54.16 -25.16
C PRO A 97 -12.35 55.47 -25.44
N SER A 98 -12.33 55.94 -26.69
CA SER A 98 -12.99 57.16 -27.15
C SER A 98 -14.49 57.01 -27.46
N GLN A 99 -15.09 55.81 -27.35
CA GLN A 99 -16.50 55.54 -27.68
C GLN A 99 -17.30 54.81 -26.57
N GLU A 100 -16.90 54.91 -25.30
CA GLU A 100 -17.60 54.26 -24.20
C GLU A 100 -18.68 55.18 -23.59
N ASN A 101 -19.97 54.79 -23.67
CA ASN A 101 -21.09 55.51 -23.05
C ASN A 101 -21.65 54.69 -21.88
N ILE A 102 -21.22 55.03 -20.67
CA ILE A 102 -21.57 54.32 -19.43
C ILE A 102 -22.91 54.86 -18.91
N VAL A 103 -23.99 54.10 -19.09
CA VAL A 103 -25.30 54.46 -18.54
C VAL A 103 -25.39 53.97 -17.09
N VAL A 104 -25.15 54.89 -16.15
CA VAL A 104 -25.39 54.63 -14.72
C VAL A 104 -26.88 54.75 -14.45
N LYS A 105 -27.53 53.64 -14.09
CA LYS A 105 -28.96 53.61 -13.77
C LYS A 105 -29.15 53.94 -12.28
N GLN A 106 -29.89 55.02 -11.99
CA GLN A 106 -30.40 55.34 -10.64
C GLN A 106 -31.61 54.49 -10.28
#